data_AF-A0A924SGZ3-F1
#
_entry.id   AF-A0A924SGZ3-F1
#
_cell.length_a   1.000
_cell.length_b   1.000
_cell.length_c   1.000
_cell.angle_alpha   90.00
_cell.angle_beta   90.00
_cell.angle_gamma   90.00
#
_symmetry.space_group_name_H-M   'P 1'
#
loop_
_entity.id
_entity.type
_entity.pdbx_description
1 polymer ?
#
loop_
_entity_poly.entity_id
_entity_poly.type
_entity_poly.pdbx_seq_one_letter_code
_entity_poly.pdbx_strand_id
1 'polypeptide(L)'
;MNKAITDGLVLMPPAFAAGLNLWSRGDGTPGSATYLGQPNAAFVPADQDFGGCLEVQKTDTVQKVRSFAQTPMQPGMYLRVTVKVKAVSGNLPSVRIAAWAGNIGQTNVVAAPQTGTSVALTAYGEVVTVSAIIGAGNRTGVNLVWGTVPVYAHIGLDLTGSNGGVVRIDDIVVEDITGAFHRKLMDWVDVRDYGAIGNGVADDTAAFAAADLAAAGRSVLVPAGTYFLAGTVTFENAVRFEGKLTMAAASRLICRRNYDLDTYAAAFGTVLEGFRRALQSLFYFTDHVSLDLSGRRVLLSSPLDVAAISGLTSFTEHRVLSNGLLEPIPGTAWDTTTVTSIGTYTVAQPTRLTSVANVANIPVGARISGTGVGREVYVLAKDIGAATVELSKPLWAAAGTRTFTFNRYKYLLDFSGFSNLAR
;
A
#
# COMPACT_ATOMS: atom_id res chain seq x y z
N MET A 1 6.51 13.88 -11.40
CA MET A 1 5.68 14.85 -12.13
C MET A 1 4.39 14.15 -12.48
N ASN A 2 3.37 14.20 -11.61
CA ASN A 2 2.12 13.45 -11.79
C ASN A 2 1.09 14.36 -12.46
N LYS A 3 1.06 14.25 -13.79
CA LYS A 3 0.30 15.05 -14.76
C LYS A 3 -1.18 14.62 -14.89
N ALA A 4 -1.70 13.77 -14.00
CA ALA A 4 -2.95 13.04 -14.26
C ALA A 4 -4.25 13.79 -13.93
N ILE A 5 -4.23 14.86 -13.11
CA ILE A 5 -5.44 15.60 -12.71
C ILE A 5 -5.61 16.91 -13.51
N THR A 6 -4.53 17.50 -14.03
CA THR A 6 -4.53 18.83 -14.64
C THR A 6 -4.23 18.86 -16.14
N ASP A 7 -4.10 17.70 -16.79
CA ASP A 7 -3.85 17.63 -18.24
C ASP A 7 -4.99 18.30 -19.02
N GLY A 8 -4.67 19.36 -19.76
CA GLY A 8 -5.64 20.15 -20.54
C GLY A 8 -6.32 21.32 -19.81
N LEU A 9 -6.08 21.55 -18.51
CA LEU A 9 -6.64 22.71 -17.80
C LEU A 9 -5.77 23.96 -17.98
N VAL A 10 -6.40 25.07 -18.35
CA VAL A 10 -5.76 26.40 -18.37
C VAL A 10 -5.87 26.99 -16.97
N LEU A 11 -4.78 26.90 -16.20
CA LEU A 11 -4.73 27.39 -14.81
C LEU A 11 -4.26 28.85 -14.72
N MET A 12 -3.35 29.23 -15.61
CA MET A 12 -2.64 30.50 -15.56
C MET A 12 -3.52 31.66 -16.06
N PRO A 13 -3.68 32.74 -15.29
CA PRO A 13 -4.27 33.98 -15.78
C PRO A 13 -3.52 34.54 -17.00
N PRO A 14 -4.19 35.31 -17.88
CA PRO A 14 -3.50 36.01 -18.95
C PRO A 14 -2.47 37.01 -18.41
N ALA A 15 -1.31 37.11 -19.05
CA ALA A 15 -0.33 38.15 -18.76
C ALA A 15 -0.94 39.56 -18.91
N PHE A 16 -0.46 40.54 -18.16
CA PHE A 16 -0.91 41.94 -18.30
C PHE A 16 -0.63 42.48 -19.71
N ALA A 17 0.43 42.00 -20.36
CA ALA A 17 0.77 42.34 -21.75
C ALA A 17 -0.30 41.92 -22.76
N ALA A 18 -1.17 40.96 -22.42
CA ALA A 18 -2.28 40.53 -23.27
C ALA A 18 -3.47 41.53 -23.26
N GLY A 19 -3.44 42.52 -22.37
CA GLY A 19 -4.40 43.62 -22.33
C GLY A 19 -5.11 43.77 -20.98
N LEU A 20 -5.25 45.02 -20.52
CA LEU A 20 -5.91 45.33 -19.26
C LEU A 20 -7.44 45.12 -19.29
N ASN A 21 -8.01 44.86 -20.47
CA ASN A 21 -9.40 44.42 -20.62
C ASN A 21 -9.68 43.05 -19.99
N LEU A 22 -8.64 42.22 -19.84
CA LEU A 22 -8.72 40.89 -19.22
C LEU A 22 -8.61 40.94 -17.68
N TRP A 23 -8.46 42.15 -17.13
CA TRP A 23 -8.30 42.39 -15.70
C TRP A 23 -9.43 43.27 -15.16
N SER A 24 -9.98 42.85 -14.04
CA SER A 24 -11.13 43.45 -13.39
C SER A 24 -10.74 44.23 -12.15
N ARG A 25 -11.41 45.38 -11.98
CA ARG A 25 -11.45 46.21 -10.76
C ARG A 25 -12.46 45.70 -9.72
N GLY A 26 -13.24 44.68 -10.07
CA GLY A 26 -14.25 44.02 -9.24
C GLY A 26 -13.84 42.59 -8.89
N ASP A 27 -14.79 41.66 -8.94
CA ASP A 27 -14.57 40.25 -8.58
C ASP A 27 -14.11 39.37 -9.76
N GLY A 28 -13.91 39.95 -10.95
CA GLY A 28 -13.58 39.19 -12.16
C GLY A 28 -14.78 38.50 -12.80
N THR A 29 -15.98 38.64 -12.23
CA THR A 29 -17.22 38.06 -12.75
C THR A 29 -17.79 38.89 -13.91
N PRO A 30 -18.67 38.30 -14.76
CA PRO A 30 -19.39 39.04 -15.80
C PRO A 30 -20.07 40.30 -15.25
N GLY A 31 -19.88 41.44 -15.92
CA GLY A 31 -20.39 42.75 -15.50
C GLY A 31 -19.50 43.51 -14.52
N SER A 32 -18.41 42.91 -14.01
CA SER A 32 -17.41 43.64 -13.23
C SER A 32 -16.69 44.68 -14.08
N ALA A 33 -16.35 45.84 -13.49
CA ALA A 33 -15.59 46.89 -14.17
C ALA A 33 -14.17 46.41 -14.56
N THR A 34 -13.65 46.93 -15.68
CA THR A 34 -12.34 46.56 -16.25
C THR A 34 -11.26 47.61 -15.94
N TYR A 35 -9.99 47.20 -15.98
CA TYR A 35 -8.82 48.08 -15.95
C TYR A 35 -8.52 48.76 -17.29
N LEU A 36 -9.14 48.35 -18.40
CA LEU A 36 -8.95 49.03 -19.68
C LEU A 36 -9.40 50.50 -19.59
N GLY A 37 -8.52 51.41 -20.01
CA GLY A 37 -8.82 52.84 -20.11
C GLY A 37 -8.97 53.57 -18.77
N GLN A 38 -8.57 52.94 -17.66
CA GLN A 38 -8.69 53.55 -16.33
C GLN A 38 -7.55 54.55 -16.10
N PRO A 39 -7.84 55.76 -15.62
CA PRO A 39 -6.82 56.81 -15.47
C PRO A 39 -5.78 56.49 -14.39
N ASN A 40 -6.11 55.57 -13.46
CA ASN A 40 -5.23 55.15 -12.38
C ASN A 40 -4.48 53.84 -12.68
N ALA A 41 -4.49 53.34 -13.92
CA ALA A 41 -3.80 52.10 -14.28
C ALA A 41 -3.19 52.17 -15.69
N ALA A 42 -2.01 51.58 -15.85
CA ALA A 42 -1.32 51.49 -17.13
C ALA A 42 -0.53 50.19 -17.26
N PHE A 43 -0.39 49.69 -18.48
CA PHE A 43 0.58 48.63 -18.78
C PHE A 43 1.95 49.25 -18.99
N VAL A 44 2.95 48.76 -18.26
CA VAL A 44 4.35 49.16 -18.38
C VAL A 44 5.08 48.04 -19.13
N PRO A 45 5.57 48.27 -20.36
CA PRO A 45 6.10 47.20 -21.20
C PRO A 45 7.52 46.74 -20.84
N ALA A 46 8.28 47.56 -20.09
CA ALA A 46 9.70 47.33 -19.83
C ALA A 46 10.12 47.85 -18.44
N ASP A 47 9.49 47.34 -17.40
CA ASP A 47 9.95 47.51 -16.03
C ASP A 47 11.25 46.71 -15.80
N GLN A 48 12.18 47.28 -15.03
CA GLN A 48 13.50 46.68 -14.78
C GLN A 48 13.44 45.32 -14.06
N ASP A 49 12.44 45.09 -13.21
CA ASP A 49 12.33 43.86 -12.42
C ASP A 49 11.34 42.86 -13.04
N PHE A 50 10.28 43.35 -13.69
CA PHE A 50 9.15 42.54 -14.15
C PHE A 50 9.04 42.41 -15.69
N GLY A 51 9.74 43.24 -16.47
CA GLY A 51 9.44 43.37 -17.88
C GLY A 51 8.05 43.97 -18.10
N GLY A 52 7.11 43.22 -18.67
CA GLY A 52 5.74 43.68 -18.87
C GLY A 52 4.90 43.56 -17.59
N CYS A 53 4.46 44.67 -17.00
CA CYS A 53 3.71 44.65 -15.73
C CYS A 53 2.55 45.65 -15.68
N LEU A 54 1.63 45.47 -14.74
CA LEU A 54 0.59 46.44 -14.42
C LEU A 54 1.12 47.49 -13.44
N GLU A 55 1.02 48.77 -13.78
CA GLU A 55 1.14 49.89 -12.84
C GLU A 55 -0.26 50.36 -12.44
N VAL A 56 -0.52 50.49 -11.14
CA VAL A 56 -1.81 50.96 -10.63
C VAL A 56 -1.62 51.89 -9.43
N GLN A 57 -2.33 53.01 -9.44
CA GLN A 57 -2.50 53.87 -8.28
C GLN A 57 -3.71 53.41 -7.48
N LYS A 58 -3.50 53.10 -6.20
CA LYS A 58 -4.56 52.67 -5.28
C LYS A 58 -5.48 53.84 -4.94
N THR A 59 -6.76 53.73 -5.31
CA THR A 59 -7.79 54.75 -5.04
C THR A 59 -8.93 54.24 -4.16
N ASP A 60 -9.15 52.93 -4.15
CA ASP A 60 -10.27 52.29 -3.45
C ASP A 60 -9.81 51.70 -2.10
N THR A 61 -10.70 51.63 -1.08
CA THR A 61 -10.39 51.03 0.24
C THR A 61 -9.76 49.65 0.09
N VAL A 62 -10.35 48.81 -0.77
CA VAL A 62 -9.76 47.57 -1.27
C VAL A 62 -9.68 47.69 -2.79
N GLN A 63 -8.48 47.85 -3.33
CA GLN A 63 -8.27 47.87 -4.78
C GLN A 63 -8.13 46.43 -5.25
N LYS A 64 -9.17 45.90 -5.91
CA LYS A 64 -9.16 44.54 -6.43
C LYS A 64 -8.49 44.52 -7.81
N VAL A 65 -7.55 43.60 -7.99
CA VAL A 65 -7.03 43.19 -9.30
C VAL A 65 -7.41 41.73 -9.45
N ARG A 66 -8.36 41.41 -10.34
CA ARG A 66 -8.85 40.04 -10.58
C ARG A 66 -8.80 39.70 -12.05
N SER A 67 -8.40 38.47 -12.37
CA SER A 67 -8.53 37.97 -13.74
C SER A 67 -9.99 37.69 -14.10
N PHE A 68 -10.41 38.07 -15.32
CA PHE A 68 -11.69 37.61 -15.87
C PHE A 68 -11.65 36.12 -16.26
N ALA A 69 -10.47 35.53 -16.40
CA ALA A 69 -10.35 34.10 -16.66
C ALA A 69 -10.87 33.29 -15.47
N GLN A 70 -11.61 32.22 -15.78
CA GLN A 70 -12.04 31.25 -14.79
C GLN A 70 -10.95 30.18 -14.65
N THR A 71 -10.25 30.19 -13.53
CA THR A 71 -9.31 29.12 -13.17
C THR A 71 -10.12 27.92 -12.64
N PRO A 72 -10.08 26.75 -13.30
CA PRO A 72 -10.83 25.58 -12.84
C PRO A 72 -10.37 25.09 -11.47
N MET A 73 -11.32 24.66 -10.63
CA MET A 73 -11.08 24.04 -9.33
C MET A 73 -11.79 22.69 -9.27
N GLN A 74 -11.10 21.66 -8.77
CA GLN A 74 -11.69 20.33 -8.58
C GLN A 74 -11.32 19.78 -7.19
N PRO A 75 -12.17 18.90 -6.62
CA PRO A 75 -11.81 18.17 -5.41
C PRO A 75 -10.45 17.46 -5.57
N GLY A 76 -9.55 17.69 -4.62
CA GLY A 76 -8.21 17.13 -4.64
C GLY A 76 -7.13 18.01 -5.29
N MET A 77 -7.49 19.09 -5.98
CA MET A 77 -6.52 20.06 -6.53
C MET A 77 -6.04 21.05 -5.46
N TYR A 78 -4.75 21.40 -5.53
CA TYR A 78 -4.12 22.46 -4.74
C TYR A 78 -3.33 23.39 -5.65
N LEU A 79 -3.75 24.65 -5.74
CA LEU A 79 -3.15 25.66 -6.59
C LEU A 79 -2.33 26.64 -5.75
N ARG A 80 -1.07 26.88 -6.13
CA ARG A 80 -0.26 27.97 -5.60
C ARG A 80 -0.43 29.18 -6.49
N VAL A 81 -0.90 30.28 -5.91
CA VAL A 81 -0.93 31.59 -6.55
C VAL A 81 0.26 32.38 -6.04
N THR A 82 1.07 32.92 -6.95
CA THR A 82 2.24 33.76 -6.64
C THR A 82 2.18 35.04 -7.45
N VAL A 83 2.49 36.16 -6.81
CA VAL A 83 2.64 37.46 -7.47
C VAL A 83 3.82 38.23 -6.88
N LYS A 84 4.54 38.98 -7.72
CA LYS A 84 5.55 39.93 -7.28
C LYS A 84 5.01 41.34 -7.43
N VAL A 85 5.20 42.17 -6.40
CA VAL A 85 4.71 43.55 -6.36
C VAL A 85 5.79 44.46 -5.79
N LYS A 86 5.93 45.67 -6.32
CA LYS A 86 6.78 46.72 -5.74
C LYS A 86 6.04 48.04 -5.64
N ALA A 87 6.31 48.80 -4.59
CA ALA A 87 5.85 50.19 -4.50
C ALA A 87 6.77 51.09 -5.33
N VAL A 88 6.17 52.05 -6.04
CA VAL A 88 6.91 53.01 -6.89
C VAL A 88 6.96 54.38 -6.22
N SER A 89 5.82 54.86 -5.73
CA SER A 89 5.70 56.19 -5.12
C SER A 89 4.42 56.32 -4.28
N GLY A 90 4.32 57.38 -3.47
CA GLY A 90 3.12 57.67 -2.67
C GLY A 90 2.98 56.76 -1.44
N ASN A 91 1.78 56.68 -0.87
CA ASN A 91 1.55 55.87 0.34
C ASN A 91 1.84 54.38 0.10
N LEU A 92 2.37 53.67 1.09
CA LEU A 92 2.69 52.25 0.95
C LEU A 92 1.49 51.36 1.34
N PRO A 93 0.84 50.66 0.39
CA PRO A 93 -0.26 49.76 0.70
C PRO A 93 0.23 48.40 1.19
N SER A 94 -0.71 47.54 1.60
CA SER A 94 -0.46 46.10 1.79
C SER A 94 -1.08 45.30 0.64
N VAL A 95 -0.51 44.14 0.36
CA VAL A 95 -0.90 43.24 -0.72
C VAL A 95 -1.29 41.88 -0.14
N ARG A 96 -2.35 41.27 -0.66
CA ARG A 96 -2.70 39.87 -0.37
C ARG A 96 -3.20 39.17 -1.62
N ILE A 97 -2.92 37.89 -1.77
CA ILE A 97 -3.64 37.06 -2.76
C ILE A 97 -5.12 37.07 -2.39
N ALA A 98 -5.97 37.20 -3.40
CA ALA A 98 -7.40 37.12 -3.21
C ALA A 98 -8.09 36.55 -4.45
N ALA A 99 -9.16 35.79 -4.23
CA ALA A 99 -9.86 35.07 -5.29
C ALA A 99 -11.35 34.93 -4.98
N TRP A 100 -12.17 35.11 -6.00
CA TRP A 100 -13.62 34.88 -5.92
C TRP A 100 -13.92 33.42 -6.23
N ALA A 101 -14.65 32.73 -5.33
CA ALA A 101 -14.91 31.30 -5.41
C ALA A 101 -16.28 31.02 -6.03
N GLY A 102 -16.32 30.47 -7.24
CA GLY A 102 -17.55 30.20 -7.98
C GLY A 102 -18.03 28.76 -7.85
N ASN A 103 -19.33 28.57 -7.59
CA ASN A 103 -19.96 27.25 -7.70
C ASN A 103 -20.54 27.01 -9.11
N ILE A 104 -21.12 25.83 -9.31
CA ILE A 104 -21.73 25.45 -10.60
C ILE A 104 -22.89 26.35 -11.05
N GLY A 105 -23.56 27.02 -10.10
CA GLY A 105 -24.62 27.99 -10.36
C GLY A 105 -24.10 29.41 -10.63
N GLN A 106 -22.79 29.57 -10.87
CA GLN A 106 -22.12 30.85 -11.07
C GLN A 106 -22.31 31.86 -9.93
N THR A 107 -22.55 31.36 -8.71
CA THR A 107 -22.72 32.20 -7.52
C THR A 107 -21.53 32.04 -6.59
N ASN A 108 -21.32 33.09 -5.78
CA ASN A 108 -20.19 33.15 -4.86
C ASN A 108 -20.38 32.16 -3.69
N VAL A 109 -19.38 31.33 -3.43
CA VAL A 109 -19.31 30.52 -2.22
C VAL A 109 -18.74 31.37 -1.08
N VAL A 110 -19.59 32.19 -0.45
CA VAL A 110 -19.18 33.16 0.58
C VAL A 110 -18.53 32.49 1.80
N ALA A 111 -18.91 31.25 2.10
CA ALA A 111 -18.30 30.47 3.18
C ALA A 111 -16.84 30.07 2.91
N ALA A 112 -16.39 30.12 1.65
CA ALA A 112 -15.00 29.88 1.29
C ALA A 112 -14.15 31.13 1.56
N PRO A 113 -13.01 31.01 2.26
CA PRO A 113 -12.11 32.14 2.52
C PRO A 113 -11.55 32.72 1.21
N GLN A 114 -11.76 34.01 0.96
CA GLN A 114 -11.44 34.62 -0.35
C GLN A 114 -10.12 35.38 -0.39
N THR A 115 -9.46 35.54 0.75
CA THR A 115 -8.30 36.43 0.91
C THR A 115 -7.24 35.75 1.76
N GLY A 116 -6.00 35.74 1.28
CA GLY A 116 -4.85 35.22 2.02
C GLY A 116 -4.29 36.22 3.02
N THR A 117 -3.12 35.89 3.56
CA THR A 117 -2.36 36.75 4.47
C THR A 117 -1.93 38.04 3.78
N SER A 118 -2.10 39.16 4.48
CA SER A 118 -1.67 40.48 4.01
C SER A 118 -0.20 40.74 4.32
N VAL A 119 0.52 41.28 3.33
CA VAL A 119 1.93 41.65 3.40
C VAL A 119 2.05 43.14 3.15
N ALA A 120 2.61 43.90 4.09
CA ALA A 120 2.81 45.34 3.93
C ALA A 120 4.02 45.62 3.02
N LEU A 121 3.88 46.58 2.10
CA LEU A 121 5.03 47.11 1.37
C LEU A 121 5.74 48.12 2.28
N THR A 122 7.06 48.00 2.41
CA THR A 122 7.84 48.78 3.40
C THR A 122 8.82 49.76 2.77
N ALA A 123 9.18 49.57 1.51
CA ALA A 123 10.10 50.44 0.78
C ALA A 123 9.71 50.56 -0.70
N TYR A 124 10.18 51.62 -1.34
CA TYR A 124 10.05 51.81 -2.79
C TYR A 124 11.11 50.99 -3.54
N GLY A 125 10.74 50.42 -4.68
CA GLY A 125 11.61 49.59 -5.50
C GLY A 125 11.88 48.20 -4.95
N GLU A 126 11.49 47.91 -3.70
CA GLU A 126 11.60 46.57 -3.11
C GLU A 126 10.57 45.63 -3.74
N VAL A 127 11.05 44.52 -4.32
CA VAL A 127 10.20 43.48 -4.90
C VAL A 127 9.74 42.53 -3.80
N VAL A 128 8.45 42.57 -3.50
CA VAL A 128 7.80 41.70 -2.50
C VAL A 128 7.07 40.56 -3.22
N THR A 129 7.36 39.32 -2.84
CA THR A 129 6.64 38.13 -3.34
C THR A 129 5.52 37.77 -2.36
N VAL A 130 4.28 37.71 -2.87
CA VAL A 130 3.10 37.29 -2.10
C VAL A 130 2.60 35.97 -2.68
N SER A 131 2.35 34.99 -1.81
CA SER A 131 1.89 33.66 -2.20
C SER A 131 0.76 33.17 -1.32
N ALA A 132 -0.19 32.44 -1.91
CA ALA A 132 -1.19 31.69 -1.18
C ALA A 132 -1.51 30.37 -1.88
N ILE A 133 -1.84 29.35 -1.10
CA ILE A 133 -2.31 28.06 -1.60
C ILE A 133 -3.82 28.00 -1.43
N ILE A 134 -4.52 27.75 -2.53
CA ILE A 134 -5.96 27.49 -2.62
C ILE A 134 -6.16 25.98 -2.77
N GLY A 135 -7.01 25.37 -1.95
CA GLY A 135 -7.28 23.94 -2.07
C GLY A 135 -8.53 23.48 -1.35
N ALA A 136 -9.00 22.28 -1.70
CA ALA A 136 -10.23 21.73 -1.13
C ALA A 136 -10.10 21.34 0.36
N GLY A 137 -8.93 20.87 0.79
CA GLY A 137 -8.73 20.31 2.13
C GLY A 137 -8.00 21.25 3.10
N ASN A 138 -8.36 21.18 4.38
CA ASN A 138 -7.59 21.80 5.46
C ASN A 138 -6.28 21.00 5.66
N ARG A 139 -5.19 21.52 5.11
CA ARG A 139 -3.86 20.90 5.18
C ARG A 139 -2.85 21.95 5.63
N THR A 140 -1.79 21.51 6.30
CA THR A 140 -0.67 22.39 6.67
C THR A 140 -0.14 23.13 5.44
N GLY A 141 -0.13 24.46 5.49
CA GLY A 141 0.33 25.33 4.41
C GLY A 141 -0.76 25.78 3.43
N VAL A 142 -1.98 25.26 3.49
CA VAL A 142 -3.11 25.77 2.68
C VAL A 142 -3.66 27.02 3.34
N ASN A 143 -3.71 28.12 2.58
CA ASN A 143 -4.17 29.41 3.08
C ASN A 143 -5.69 29.57 2.89
N LEU A 144 -6.19 29.16 1.72
CA LEU A 144 -7.59 29.33 1.32
C LEU A 144 -8.22 27.94 1.17
N VAL A 145 -8.82 27.45 2.26
CA VAL A 145 -9.47 26.13 2.33
C VAL A 145 -10.91 26.24 1.83
N TRP A 146 -11.17 25.71 0.65
CA TRP A 146 -12.42 25.95 -0.10
C TRP A 146 -13.44 24.81 -0.09
N GLY A 147 -13.06 23.63 0.41
CA GLY A 147 -13.95 22.47 0.35
C GLY A 147 -14.20 22.01 -1.11
N THR A 148 -15.35 21.39 -1.33
CA THR A 148 -15.71 20.78 -2.63
C THR A 148 -16.75 21.59 -3.42
N VAL A 149 -17.24 22.71 -2.88
CA VAL A 149 -18.34 23.48 -3.48
C VAL A 149 -17.85 24.41 -4.60
N PRO A 150 -16.71 25.13 -4.48
CA PRO A 150 -16.17 25.90 -5.59
C PRO A 150 -15.65 25.00 -6.71
N VAL A 151 -16.05 25.29 -7.95
CA VAL A 151 -15.64 24.57 -9.17
C VAL A 151 -14.80 25.44 -10.11
N TYR A 152 -14.71 26.74 -9.85
CA TYR A 152 -13.78 27.66 -10.51
C TYR A 152 -13.48 28.88 -9.62
N ALA A 153 -12.51 29.68 -10.04
CA ALA A 153 -12.22 30.96 -9.41
C ALA A 153 -11.78 32.06 -10.38
N HIS A 154 -12.06 33.30 -9.96
CA HIS A 154 -11.41 34.48 -10.49
C HIS A 154 -10.29 34.88 -9.54
N ILE A 155 -9.06 34.57 -9.94
CA ILE A 155 -7.86 34.73 -9.09
C ILE A 155 -7.21 36.08 -9.34
N GLY A 156 -6.72 36.70 -8.27
CA GLY A 156 -5.79 37.82 -8.37
C GLY A 156 -5.28 38.28 -7.00
N LEU A 157 -5.25 39.58 -6.77
CA LEU A 157 -4.79 40.19 -5.53
C LEU A 157 -5.62 41.39 -5.10
N ASP A 158 -5.56 41.72 -3.82
CA ASP A 158 -6.06 42.98 -3.27
C ASP A 158 -4.91 43.87 -2.83
N LEU A 159 -5.02 45.17 -3.10
CA LEU A 159 -4.30 46.20 -2.36
C LEU A 159 -5.20 46.75 -1.26
N THR A 160 -4.69 46.79 -0.03
CA THR A 160 -5.38 47.30 1.17
C THR A 160 -4.55 48.37 1.87
N GLY A 161 -5.11 49.05 2.86
CA GLY A 161 -4.43 50.14 3.57
C GLY A 161 -4.54 51.48 2.83
N SER A 162 -3.60 52.38 3.10
CA SER A 162 -3.63 53.79 2.68
C SER A 162 -3.72 53.97 1.15
N ASN A 163 -4.60 54.86 0.70
CA ASN A 163 -4.74 55.23 -0.72
C ASN A 163 -3.66 56.21 -1.17
N GLY A 164 -3.49 56.36 -2.49
CA GLY A 164 -2.56 57.29 -3.12
C GLY A 164 -1.20 56.70 -3.50
N GLY A 165 -0.95 55.45 -3.10
CA GLY A 165 0.24 54.69 -3.50
C GLY A 165 0.18 54.19 -4.93
N VAL A 166 1.29 54.26 -5.65
CA VAL A 166 1.49 53.63 -6.97
C VAL A 166 2.30 52.36 -6.78
N VAL A 167 1.80 51.24 -7.31
CA VAL A 167 2.48 49.95 -7.28
C VAL A 167 2.62 49.39 -8.69
N ARG A 168 3.68 48.60 -8.91
CA ARG A 168 3.83 47.74 -10.09
C ARG A 168 3.66 46.29 -9.69
N ILE A 169 2.91 45.55 -10.50
CA ILE A 169 2.47 44.18 -10.25
C ILE A 169 2.91 43.33 -11.44
N ASP A 170 3.77 42.37 -11.18
CA ASP A 170 4.19 41.33 -12.13
C ASP A 170 3.03 40.36 -12.41
N ASP A 171 3.12 39.62 -13.52
CA ASP A 171 2.11 38.64 -13.90
C ASP A 171 1.78 37.67 -12.76
N ILE A 172 0.49 37.36 -12.61
CA ILE A 172 0.03 36.43 -11.57
C ILE A 172 0.22 35.00 -12.06
N VAL A 173 1.04 34.24 -11.33
CA VAL A 173 1.35 32.84 -11.65
C VAL A 173 0.47 31.92 -10.81
N VAL A 174 -0.17 30.95 -11.47
CA VAL A 174 -0.98 29.90 -10.81
C VAL A 174 -0.43 28.54 -11.20
N GLU A 175 0.07 27.80 -10.23
CA GLU A 175 0.70 26.49 -10.41
C GLU A 175 -0.09 25.38 -9.73
N ASP A 176 -0.22 24.22 -10.36
CA ASP A 176 -0.70 23.01 -9.72
C ASP A 176 0.40 22.40 -8.84
N ILE A 177 0.20 22.44 -7.52
CA ILE A 177 1.09 21.85 -6.52
C ILE A 177 0.46 20.63 -5.83
N THR A 178 -0.57 20.02 -6.42
CA THR A 178 -1.26 18.85 -5.88
C THR A 178 -0.30 17.70 -5.57
N GLY A 179 0.73 17.53 -6.39
CA GLY A 179 1.82 16.57 -6.18
C GLY A 179 2.54 16.70 -4.83
N ALA A 180 2.66 17.92 -4.29
CA ALA A 180 3.28 18.17 -2.99
C ALA A 180 2.41 17.66 -1.82
N PHE A 181 1.11 17.52 -2.04
CA PHE A 181 0.16 17.00 -1.05
C PHE A 181 -0.13 15.49 -1.20
N HIS A 182 0.18 14.88 -2.36
CA HIS A 182 -0.06 13.45 -2.61
C HIS A 182 0.66 12.51 -1.64
N ARG A 183 1.86 12.85 -1.16
CA ARG A 183 2.61 12.02 -0.19
C ARG A 183 1.93 11.91 1.19
N LYS A 184 0.94 12.77 1.49
CA LYS A 184 0.10 12.75 2.70
C LYS A 184 -1.35 12.31 2.44
N LEU A 185 -1.64 11.85 1.21
CA LEU A 185 -2.98 11.39 0.80
C LEU A 185 -3.05 9.86 0.64
N MET A 186 -1.91 9.19 0.48
CA MET A 186 -1.88 7.74 0.37
C MET A 186 -1.67 7.13 1.76
N ASP A 187 -2.65 6.34 2.21
CA ASP A 187 -2.57 5.50 3.41
C ASP A 187 -1.67 4.27 3.19
N TRP A 188 -0.72 4.39 2.27
CA TRP A 188 0.17 3.33 1.89
C TRP A 188 1.56 3.84 1.51
N VAL A 189 2.55 2.97 1.69
CA VAL A 189 3.96 3.19 1.34
C VAL A 189 4.34 2.20 0.26
N ASP A 190 4.83 2.67 -0.89
CA ASP A 190 5.25 1.82 -2.01
C ASP A 190 6.65 1.24 -1.74
N VAL A 191 6.84 -0.07 -1.92
CA VAL A 191 8.18 -0.68 -1.84
C VAL A 191 9.16 -0.15 -2.89
N ARG A 192 8.68 0.33 -4.03
CA ARG A 192 9.52 0.92 -5.10
C ARG A 192 10.11 2.26 -4.71
N ASP A 193 9.44 3.02 -3.84
CA ASP A 193 9.99 4.27 -3.30
C ASP A 193 11.27 4.03 -2.46
N TYR A 194 11.49 2.77 -2.04
CA TYR A 194 12.65 2.33 -1.26
C TYR A 194 13.62 1.47 -2.09
N GLY A 195 13.48 1.46 -3.42
CA GLY A 195 14.43 0.84 -4.33
C GLY A 195 14.09 -0.58 -4.76
N ALA A 196 12.89 -1.09 -4.49
CA ALA A 196 12.45 -2.37 -5.04
C ALA A 196 12.32 -2.29 -6.57
N ILE A 197 12.88 -3.26 -7.29
CA ILE A 197 12.90 -3.33 -8.75
C ILE A 197 11.70 -4.13 -9.27
N GLY A 198 11.42 -5.30 -8.69
CA GLY A 198 10.28 -6.12 -9.08
C GLY A 198 10.44 -6.82 -10.44
N ASN A 199 11.66 -7.21 -10.81
CA ASN A 199 11.97 -7.98 -12.03
C ASN A 199 12.12 -9.49 -11.81
N GLY A 200 12.01 -9.97 -10.58
CA GLY A 200 12.09 -11.38 -10.18
C GLY A 200 13.51 -11.93 -10.06
N VAL A 201 14.53 -11.09 -10.23
CA VAL A 201 15.94 -11.51 -10.24
C VAL A 201 16.74 -10.74 -9.19
N ALA A 202 16.58 -9.42 -9.14
CA ALA A 202 17.24 -8.59 -8.15
C ALA A 202 16.64 -8.86 -6.76
N ASP A 203 17.51 -8.87 -5.74
CA ASP A 203 17.06 -9.05 -4.36
C ASP A 203 16.41 -7.75 -3.84
N ASP A 204 15.11 -7.81 -3.65
CA ASP A 204 14.27 -6.70 -3.20
C ASP A 204 14.09 -6.68 -1.66
N THR A 205 14.73 -7.60 -0.93
CA THR A 205 14.53 -7.81 0.51
C THR A 205 14.77 -6.53 1.34
N ALA A 206 15.85 -5.80 1.06
CA ALA A 206 16.20 -4.59 1.80
C ALA A 206 15.18 -3.45 1.59
N ALA A 207 14.65 -3.32 0.37
CA ALA A 207 13.65 -2.31 0.05
C ALA A 207 12.32 -2.58 0.77
N PHE A 208 11.93 -3.86 0.88
CA PHE A 208 10.73 -4.28 1.61
C PHE A 208 10.81 -3.95 3.10
N ALA A 209 11.95 -4.25 3.73
CA ALA A 209 12.18 -3.92 5.15
C ALA A 209 12.17 -2.41 5.40
N ALA A 210 12.77 -1.62 4.49
CA ALA A 210 12.78 -0.16 4.61
C ALA A 210 11.39 0.46 4.41
N ALA A 211 10.59 -0.07 3.48
CA ALA A 211 9.23 0.38 3.23
C ALA A 211 8.30 0.08 4.43
N ASP A 212 8.39 -1.11 5.02
CA ASP A 212 7.62 -1.46 6.22
C ASP A 212 7.99 -0.58 7.42
N LEU A 213 9.28 -0.34 7.64
CA LEU A 213 9.74 0.57 8.69
C LEU A 213 9.16 1.99 8.50
N ALA A 214 9.14 2.48 7.26
CA ALA A 214 8.65 3.81 6.94
C ALA A 214 7.11 3.91 6.90
N ALA A 215 6.40 2.78 6.82
CA ALA A 215 4.94 2.76 6.84
C ALA A 215 4.37 3.33 8.14
N ALA A 216 5.02 3.06 9.28
CA ALA A 216 4.72 3.67 10.58
C ALA A 216 3.20 3.67 10.92
N GLY A 217 2.55 2.51 10.73
CA GLY A 217 1.12 2.29 10.95
C GLY A 217 0.25 2.36 9.69
N ARG A 218 0.78 2.89 8.57
CA ARG A 218 0.11 2.86 7.26
C ARG A 218 0.30 1.51 6.59
N SER A 219 -0.44 1.22 5.54
CA SER A 219 -0.23 0.00 4.77
C SER A 219 1.03 0.06 3.89
N VAL A 220 1.57 -1.08 3.48
CA VAL A 220 2.63 -1.18 2.47
C VAL A 220 1.99 -1.65 1.16
N LEU A 221 2.28 -1.01 0.03
CA LEU A 221 1.90 -1.51 -1.29
C LEU A 221 3.11 -2.20 -1.93
N VAL A 222 2.84 -3.38 -2.49
CA VAL A 222 3.73 -4.08 -3.40
C VAL A 222 3.10 -4.01 -4.81
N PRO A 223 3.51 -3.05 -5.65
CA PRO A 223 2.90 -2.84 -6.97
C PRO A 223 3.11 -4.03 -7.91
N ALA A 224 2.36 -4.06 -9.01
CA ALA A 224 2.51 -5.08 -10.06
C ALA A 224 3.98 -5.29 -10.48
N GLY A 225 4.45 -6.54 -10.39
CA GLY A 225 5.85 -6.93 -10.61
C GLY A 225 6.10 -8.33 -10.03
N THR A 226 7.30 -8.87 -10.20
CA THR A 226 7.75 -10.08 -9.49
C THR A 226 8.93 -9.70 -8.61
N TYR A 227 8.86 -9.90 -7.31
CA TYR A 227 9.91 -9.47 -6.37
C TYR A 227 10.60 -10.70 -5.80
N PHE A 228 11.91 -10.80 -6.00
CA PHE A 228 12.69 -11.87 -5.40
C PHE A 228 13.14 -11.42 -4.01
N LEU A 229 12.77 -12.19 -2.99
CA LEU A 229 13.21 -11.95 -1.61
C LEU A 229 14.14 -13.09 -1.20
N ALA A 230 15.43 -12.78 -1.05
CA ALA A 230 16.45 -13.76 -0.70
C ALA A 230 16.31 -14.30 0.74
N GLY A 231 15.64 -13.56 1.62
CA GLY A 231 15.51 -13.89 3.05
C GLY A 231 14.08 -13.96 3.57
N THR A 232 13.97 -14.21 4.89
CA THR A 232 12.68 -14.05 5.60
C THR A 232 12.33 -12.57 5.71
N VAL A 233 11.08 -12.22 5.41
CA VAL A 233 10.57 -10.85 5.52
C VAL A 233 9.36 -10.84 6.46
N THR A 234 9.36 -9.86 7.36
CA THR A 234 8.25 -9.58 8.27
C THR A 234 7.67 -8.21 7.93
N PHE A 235 6.36 -8.15 7.81
CA PHE A 235 5.59 -6.92 7.77
C PHE A 235 4.94 -6.68 9.13
N GLU A 236 5.39 -5.62 9.82
CA GLU A 236 4.77 -5.12 11.05
C GLU A 236 3.48 -4.35 10.76
N ASN A 237 3.34 -3.84 9.54
CA ASN A 237 2.17 -3.12 9.06
C ASN A 237 1.34 -3.98 8.08
N ALA A 238 0.13 -3.53 7.75
CA ALA A 238 -0.70 -4.23 6.77
C ALA A 238 -0.07 -4.12 5.37
N VAL A 239 -0.09 -5.19 4.58
CA VAL A 239 0.49 -5.19 3.23
C VAL A 239 -0.55 -5.52 2.16
N ARG A 240 -0.52 -4.79 1.04
CA ARG A 240 -1.33 -5.05 -0.15
C ARG A 240 -0.44 -5.47 -1.30
N PHE A 241 -0.74 -6.65 -1.87
CA PHE A 241 -0.03 -7.19 -3.02
C PHE A 241 -0.81 -6.97 -4.31
N GLU A 242 -0.21 -6.25 -5.25
CA GLU A 242 -0.57 -6.27 -6.68
C GLU A 242 0.47 -7.03 -7.51
N GLY A 243 1.71 -7.08 -7.03
CA GLY A 243 2.78 -7.94 -7.54
C GLY A 243 2.84 -9.30 -6.85
N LYS A 244 3.78 -10.14 -7.31
CA LYS A 244 4.05 -11.48 -6.79
C LYS A 244 5.42 -11.59 -6.17
N LEU A 245 5.58 -12.47 -5.20
CA LEU A 245 6.84 -12.78 -4.54
C LEU A 245 7.42 -14.09 -5.05
N THR A 246 8.74 -14.15 -5.11
CA THR A 246 9.51 -15.39 -5.29
C THR A 246 10.47 -15.52 -4.12
N MET A 247 10.39 -16.64 -3.41
CA MET A 247 11.18 -16.91 -2.20
C MET A 247 11.61 -18.36 -2.17
N ALA A 248 12.80 -18.65 -1.64
CA ALA A 248 13.21 -20.02 -1.34
C ALA A 248 12.20 -20.68 -0.38
N ALA A 249 12.02 -22.01 -0.46
CA ALA A 249 11.06 -22.73 0.39
C ALA A 249 11.36 -22.58 1.90
N ALA A 250 12.63 -22.39 2.27
CA ALA A 250 13.05 -22.16 3.65
C ALA A 250 12.83 -20.71 4.15
N SER A 251 12.61 -19.76 3.23
CA SER A 251 12.38 -18.35 3.55
C SER A 251 10.89 -18.11 3.83
N ARG A 252 10.61 -17.31 4.86
CA ARG A 252 9.24 -17.07 5.35
C ARG A 252 8.78 -15.66 5.02
N LEU A 253 7.50 -15.52 4.73
CA LEU A 253 6.80 -14.24 4.71
C LEU A 253 5.92 -14.17 5.96
N ILE A 254 6.09 -13.18 6.81
CA ILE A 254 5.28 -12.99 8.03
C ILE A 254 4.50 -11.69 7.91
N CYS A 255 3.19 -11.78 7.66
CA CYS A 255 2.29 -10.62 7.65
C CYS A 255 1.58 -10.53 9.00
N ARG A 256 1.96 -9.59 9.90
CA ARG A 256 1.38 -9.54 11.26
C ARG A 256 -0.01 -8.90 11.33
N ARG A 257 -0.33 -7.93 10.48
CA ARG A 257 -1.62 -7.20 10.55
C ARG A 257 -2.74 -7.81 9.71
N ASN A 258 -2.38 -8.49 8.63
CA ASN A 258 -3.29 -9.19 7.72
C ASN A 258 -2.81 -10.61 7.48
N TYR A 259 -2.83 -11.40 8.57
CA TYR A 259 -2.46 -12.80 8.56
C TYR A 259 -3.65 -13.67 8.10
N ASP A 260 -3.88 -13.71 6.79
CA ASP A 260 -5.01 -14.40 6.18
C ASP A 260 -4.65 -14.99 4.81
N LEU A 261 -5.40 -15.99 4.34
CA LEU A 261 -5.08 -16.68 3.10
C LEU A 261 -5.21 -15.81 1.84
N ASP A 262 -6.07 -14.80 1.83
CA ASP A 262 -6.18 -13.88 0.68
C ASP A 262 -4.88 -13.08 0.49
N THR A 263 -4.33 -12.56 1.58
CA THR A 263 -3.06 -11.84 1.58
C THR A 263 -1.92 -12.71 1.03
N TYR A 264 -1.79 -13.95 1.50
CA TYR A 264 -0.73 -14.85 1.02
C TYR A 264 -0.99 -15.36 -0.40
N ALA A 265 -2.25 -15.62 -0.78
CA ALA A 265 -2.59 -16.01 -2.15
C ALA A 265 -2.29 -14.88 -3.15
N ALA A 266 -2.54 -13.62 -2.76
CA ALA A 266 -2.15 -12.45 -3.56
C ALA A 266 -0.63 -12.35 -3.70
N ALA A 267 0.12 -12.55 -2.60
CA ALA A 267 1.58 -12.51 -2.60
C ALA A 267 2.21 -13.57 -3.50
N PHE A 268 1.70 -14.81 -3.53
CA PHE A 268 2.32 -15.91 -4.28
C PHE A 268 1.58 -16.30 -5.58
N GLY A 269 0.47 -15.65 -5.87
CA GLY A 269 -0.29 -15.78 -7.11
C GLY A 269 -1.19 -17.02 -7.22
N THR A 270 -1.14 -17.97 -6.27
CA THR A 270 -2.06 -19.12 -6.22
C THR A 270 -2.50 -19.40 -4.79
N VAL A 271 -3.71 -19.94 -4.62
CA VAL A 271 -4.26 -20.30 -3.30
C VAL A 271 -3.42 -21.40 -2.63
N LEU A 272 -2.98 -22.40 -3.38
CA LEU A 272 -2.21 -23.52 -2.84
C LEU A 272 -0.83 -23.07 -2.34
N GLU A 273 -0.11 -22.25 -3.12
CA GLU A 273 1.18 -21.73 -2.66
C GLU A 273 1.02 -20.73 -1.52
N GLY A 274 0.02 -19.85 -1.60
CA GLY A 274 -0.35 -18.96 -0.50
C GLY A 274 -0.63 -19.73 0.80
N PHE A 275 -1.39 -20.83 0.72
CA PHE A 275 -1.67 -21.69 1.86
C PHE A 275 -0.40 -22.35 2.41
N ARG A 276 0.50 -22.88 1.56
CA ARG A 276 1.78 -23.44 2.04
C ARG A 276 2.61 -22.42 2.79
N ARG A 277 2.69 -21.19 2.28
CA ARG A 277 3.48 -20.09 2.86
C ARG A 277 2.85 -19.56 4.14
N ALA A 278 1.53 -19.41 4.18
CA ALA A 278 0.81 -19.05 5.39
C ALA A 278 0.93 -20.15 6.47
N LEU A 279 0.75 -21.42 6.08
CA LEU A 279 0.91 -22.56 6.97
C LEU A 279 2.33 -22.65 7.54
N GLN A 280 3.36 -22.39 6.74
CA GLN A 280 4.74 -22.29 7.21
C GLN A 280 4.85 -21.24 8.31
N SER A 281 4.33 -20.02 8.08
CA SER A 281 4.40 -18.93 9.05
C SER A 281 3.62 -19.23 10.33
N LEU A 282 2.54 -20.01 10.29
CA LEU A 282 1.76 -20.42 11.47
C LEU A 282 2.61 -21.08 12.57
N PHE A 283 3.66 -21.80 12.19
CA PHE A 283 4.56 -22.49 13.13
C PHE A 283 5.68 -21.59 13.69
N TYR A 284 5.72 -20.33 13.27
CA TYR A 284 6.67 -19.32 13.75
C TYR A 284 5.94 -18.15 14.39
N PHE A 285 6.69 -17.25 15.01
CA PHE A 285 6.15 -16.13 15.77
C PHE A 285 5.51 -15.08 14.84
N THR A 286 4.22 -15.24 14.58
CA THR A 286 3.39 -14.31 13.77
C THR A 286 2.50 -13.41 14.65
N ASP A 287 2.64 -13.47 15.98
CA ASP A 287 1.65 -12.98 16.96
C ASP A 287 0.25 -13.64 16.84
N HIS A 288 0.09 -14.63 15.92
CA HIS A 288 -1.17 -15.32 15.65
C HIS A 288 -1.10 -16.81 15.96
N VAL A 289 -2.14 -17.32 16.63
CA VAL A 289 -2.35 -18.76 16.85
C VAL A 289 -3.28 -19.38 15.81
N SER A 290 -3.94 -18.57 14.97
CA SER A 290 -4.92 -19.02 13.97
C SER A 290 -4.59 -18.44 12.61
N LEU A 291 -4.64 -19.27 11.57
CA LEU A 291 -4.67 -18.86 10.17
C LEU A 291 -6.12 -18.85 9.67
N ASP A 292 -6.60 -17.68 9.26
CA ASP A 292 -7.88 -17.54 8.56
C ASP A 292 -7.72 -17.92 7.09
N LEU A 293 -8.55 -18.86 6.61
CA LEU A 293 -8.58 -19.31 5.22
C LEU A 293 -9.48 -18.43 4.32
N SER A 294 -10.01 -17.32 4.84
CA SER A 294 -10.78 -16.31 4.11
C SER A 294 -12.01 -16.88 3.38
N GLY A 295 -12.66 -17.89 3.95
CA GLY A 295 -13.78 -18.61 3.36
C GLY A 295 -13.41 -19.46 2.14
N ARG A 296 -12.11 -19.64 1.83
CA ARG A 296 -11.67 -20.32 0.61
C ARG A 296 -11.69 -21.84 0.71
N ARG A 297 -11.84 -22.46 -0.45
CA ARG A 297 -11.49 -23.86 -0.71
C ARG A 297 -10.05 -23.93 -1.18
N VAL A 298 -9.21 -24.65 -0.44
CA VAL A 298 -7.82 -24.94 -0.80
C VAL A 298 -7.78 -26.33 -1.41
N LEU A 299 -7.59 -26.36 -2.73
CA LEU A 299 -7.46 -27.60 -3.50
C LEU A 299 -6.03 -28.12 -3.40
N LEU A 300 -5.87 -29.32 -2.84
CA LEU A 300 -4.58 -29.98 -2.66
C LEU A 300 -4.36 -31.00 -3.78
N SER A 301 -3.27 -30.87 -4.53
CA SER A 301 -2.87 -31.85 -5.54
C SER A 301 -2.20 -33.09 -4.94
N SER A 302 -1.75 -33.01 -3.69
CA SER A 302 -1.06 -34.06 -2.95
C SER A 302 -1.14 -33.76 -1.44
N PRO A 303 -0.85 -34.74 -0.57
CA PRO A 303 -0.58 -34.50 0.84
C PRO A 303 0.46 -33.41 1.05
N LEU A 304 0.28 -32.62 2.11
CA LEU A 304 1.25 -31.63 2.55
C LEU A 304 1.99 -32.14 3.79
N ASP A 305 3.30 -32.32 3.69
CA ASP A 305 4.16 -32.62 4.84
C ASP A 305 4.38 -31.34 5.64
N VAL A 306 3.75 -31.27 6.82
CA VAL A 306 3.75 -30.08 7.66
C VAL A 306 5.12 -29.88 8.32
N ALA A 307 5.85 -30.96 8.61
CA ALA A 307 7.21 -30.86 9.16
C ALA A 307 8.17 -30.30 8.11
N ALA A 308 8.05 -30.75 6.86
CA ALA A 308 8.85 -30.22 5.75
C ALA A 308 8.52 -28.75 5.43
N ILE A 309 7.23 -28.37 5.47
CA ILE A 309 6.79 -26.98 5.24
C ILE A 309 7.29 -26.05 6.35
N SER A 310 7.09 -26.46 7.60
CA SER A 310 7.52 -25.67 8.76
C SER A 310 9.04 -25.71 8.95
N GLY A 311 9.74 -26.75 8.53
CA GLY A 311 11.15 -26.95 8.87
C GLY A 311 11.36 -27.34 10.34
N LEU A 312 10.31 -27.82 11.02
CA LEU A 312 10.34 -28.22 12.43
C LEU A 312 10.06 -29.72 12.57
N THR A 313 10.70 -30.35 13.56
CA THR A 313 10.44 -31.75 13.97
C THR A 313 9.75 -31.85 15.32
N SER A 314 9.67 -30.74 16.07
CA SER A 314 8.98 -30.66 17.35
C SER A 314 8.21 -29.37 17.46
N PHE A 315 6.96 -29.43 17.93
CA PHE A 315 6.14 -28.25 18.18
C PHE A 315 5.10 -28.55 19.27
N THR A 316 4.93 -27.63 20.23
CA THR A 316 4.11 -27.91 21.42
C THR A 316 3.03 -26.87 21.68
N GLU A 317 2.86 -25.93 20.78
CA GLU A 317 1.84 -24.88 20.92
C GLU A 317 0.60 -25.21 20.08
N HIS A 318 -0.56 -24.80 20.56
CA HIS A 318 -1.81 -24.97 19.82
C HIS A 318 -1.86 -24.00 18.62
N ARG A 319 -2.33 -24.50 17.48
CA ARG A 319 -2.55 -23.73 16.24
C ARG A 319 -3.86 -24.10 15.58
N VAL A 320 -4.49 -23.13 14.94
CA VAL A 320 -5.83 -23.27 14.35
C VAL A 320 -5.79 -22.91 12.86
N LEU A 321 -6.50 -23.69 12.05
CA LEU A 321 -6.95 -23.31 10.72
C LEU A 321 -8.45 -23.03 10.81
N SER A 322 -8.88 -21.85 10.39
CA SER A 322 -10.28 -21.42 10.54
C SER A 322 -10.87 -20.93 9.22
N ASN A 323 -12.21 -20.95 9.14
CA ASN A 323 -12.96 -20.26 8.09
C ASN A 323 -12.56 -20.66 6.65
N GLY A 324 -12.56 -21.96 6.36
CA GLY A 324 -12.34 -22.46 5.00
C GLY A 324 -12.41 -23.98 4.92
N LEU A 325 -12.00 -24.53 3.78
CA LEU A 325 -12.02 -25.97 3.49
C LEU A 325 -10.71 -26.41 2.84
N LEU A 326 -10.14 -27.52 3.30
CA LEU A 326 -9.11 -28.25 2.58
C LEU A 326 -9.75 -29.40 1.82
N GLU A 327 -9.43 -29.55 0.54
CA GLU A 327 -10.07 -30.53 -0.33
C GLU A 327 -9.05 -31.18 -1.27
N PRO A 328 -9.03 -32.52 -1.40
CA PRO A 328 -8.13 -33.19 -2.32
C PRO A 328 -8.63 -33.06 -3.76
N ILE A 329 -7.73 -32.76 -4.68
CA ILE A 329 -7.94 -32.95 -6.12
C ILE A 329 -7.70 -34.43 -6.41
N PRO A 330 -8.68 -35.18 -6.96
CA PRO A 330 -8.48 -36.59 -7.31
C PRO A 330 -7.22 -36.81 -8.16
N GLY A 331 -6.41 -37.80 -7.78
CA GLY A 331 -5.16 -38.12 -8.48
C GLY A 331 -4.34 -39.17 -7.73
N THR A 332 -3.35 -39.74 -8.41
CA THR A 332 -2.51 -40.85 -7.90
C THR A 332 -1.66 -40.47 -6.69
N ALA A 333 -1.45 -39.17 -6.43
CA ALA A 333 -0.79 -38.70 -5.22
C ALA A 333 -1.54 -39.07 -3.92
N TRP A 334 -2.84 -39.39 -4.03
CA TRP A 334 -3.69 -39.81 -2.92
C TRP A 334 -3.79 -41.34 -2.76
N ASP A 335 -3.16 -42.10 -3.67
CA ASP A 335 -3.21 -43.56 -3.60
C ASP A 335 -2.53 -44.07 -2.33
N THR A 336 -3.16 -45.06 -1.70
CA THR A 336 -2.59 -45.71 -0.52
C THR A 336 -1.30 -46.42 -0.90
N THR A 337 -0.22 -46.15 -0.18
CA THR A 337 1.02 -46.90 -0.37
C THR A 337 0.91 -48.21 0.40
N THR A 338 0.82 -49.32 -0.33
CA THR A 338 0.71 -50.66 0.24
C THR A 338 2.02 -51.42 0.08
N VAL A 339 2.53 -51.97 1.17
CA VAL A 339 3.75 -52.78 1.20
C VAL A 339 3.47 -54.06 1.97
N THR A 340 3.87 -55.20 1.43
CA THR A 340 3.81 -56.48 2.12
C THR A 340 5.22 -56.90 2.49
N SER A 341 5.43 -57.28 3.75
CA SER A 341 6.73 -57.71 4.25
C SER A 341 6.59 -58.81 5.29
N ILE A 342 7.60 -59.68 5.35
CA ILE A 342 7.72 -60.74 6.33
C ILE A 342 8.43 -60.17 7.56
N GLY A 343 7.94 -60.45 8.75
CA GLY A 343 8.58 -60.07 10.01
C GLY A 343 8.26 -61.04 11.13
N THR A 344 9.06 -60.98 12.21
CA THR A 344 8.91 -61.83 13.39
C THR A 344 8.40 -61.02 14.56
N TYR A 345 7.29 -61.48 15.14
CA TYR A 345 6.72 -60.93 16.37
C TYR A 345 6.98 -61.86 17.55
N THR A 346 7.36 -61.29 18.69
CA THR A 346 7.51 -62.01 19.96
C THR A 346 6.82 -61.27 21.09
N VAL A 347 6.17 -62.01 21.99
CA VAL A 347 5.51 -61.45 23.18
C VAL A 347 6.49 -60.80 24.16
N ALA A 348 7.78 -61.16 24.09
CA ALA A 348 8.84 -60.55 24.89
C ALA A 348 9.20 -59.11 24.43
N GLN A 349 8.87 -58.76 23.18
CA GLN A 349 9.03 -57.42 22.62
C GLN A 349 7.71 -56.99 21.99
N PRO A 350 6.69 -56.72 22.84
CA PRO A 350 5.30 -56.69 22.40
C PRO A 350 5.01 -55.55 21.42
N THR A 351 5.86 -54.55 21.26
CA THR A 351 5.68 -53.44 20.31
C THR A 351 6.71 -53.46 19.17
N ARG A 352 7.45 -54.54 18.97
CA ARG A 352 8.51 -54.59 17.95
C ARG A 352 8.35 -55.78 17.03
N LEU A 353 8.48 -55.52 15.73
CA LEU A 353 8.77 -56.54 14.73
C LEU A 353 10.27 -56.56 14.47
N THR A 354 10.81 -57.76 14.37
CA THR A 354 12.23 -58.02 14.07
C THR A 354 12.35 -58.84 12.80
N SER A 355 13.57 -58.93 12.24
CA SER A 355 13.83 -59.66 11.00
C SER A 355 12.88 -59.25 9.86
N VAL A 356 12.56 -57.95 9.81
CA VAL A 356 11.58 -57.43 8.86
C VAL A 356 12.23 -57.30 7.49
N ALA A 357 11.70 -57.97 6.49
CA ALA A 357 12.24 -57.92 5.14
C ALA A 357 12.01 -56.54 4.49
N ASN A 358 12.99 -56.00 3.76
CA ASN A 358 12.86 -54.75 3.01
C ASN A 358 12.31 -53.57 3.85
N VAL A 359 12.77 -53.42 5.11
CA VAL A 359 12.32 -52.36 6.04
C VAL A 359 12.34 -50.97 5.42
N ALA A 360 13.33 -50.70 4.55
CA ALA A 360 13.45 -49.43 3.84
C ALA A 360 12.14 -49.01 3.13
N ASN A 361 11.36 -49.96 2.61
CA ASN A 361 10.12 -49.68 1.90
C ASN A 361 8.91 -49.49 2.82
N ILE A 362 8.98 -49.87 4.10
CA ILE A 362 7.85 -49.73 5.03
C ILE A 362 7.73 -48.25 5.44
N PRO A 363 6.60 -47.58 5.17
CA PRO A 363 6.42 -46.18 5.54
C PRO A 363 6.05 -46.03 7.03
N VAL A 364 6.61 -45.01 7.68
CA VAL A 364 6.20 -44.62 9.04
C VAL A 364 4.74 -44.13 9.02
N GLY A 365 3.98 -44.45 10.06
CA GLY A 365 2.55 -44.17 10.15
C GLY A 365 1.68 -45.03 9.24
N ALA A 366 2.20 -46.10 8.62
CA ALA A 366 1.35 -47.11 7.99
C ALA A 366 0.56 -47.89 9.03
N ARG A 367 -0.69 -48.19 8.70
CA ARG A 367 -1.51 -49.16 9.40
C ARG A 367 -1.05 -50.56 9.02
N ILE A 368 -0.71 -51.38 10.01
CA ILE A 368 -0.37 -52.78 9.80
C ILE A 368 -1.65 -53.64 9.83
N SER A 369 -1.67 -54.70 9.03
CA SER A 369 -2.73 -55.69 8.95
C SER A 369 -2.14 -57.08 8.74
N GLY A 370 -2.86 -58.10 9.21
CA GLY A 370 -2.42 -59.49 9.18
C GLY A 370 -3.09 -60.29 10.31
N THR A 371 -2.84 -61.60 10.34
CA THR A 371 -3.42 -62.45 11.37
C THR A 371 -2.89 -62.06 12.75
N GLY A 372 -3.80 -61.74 13.67
CA GLY A 372 -3.46 -61.33 15.03
C GLY A 372 -3.14 -59.84 15.19
N VAL A 373 -3.30 -59.04 14.13
CA VAL A 373 -3.11 -57.58 14.18
C VAL A 373 -4.42 -56.90 14.53
N GLY A 374 -4.39 -56.03 15.54
CA GLY A 374 -5.55 -55.23 15.94
C GLY A 374 -5.97 -54.22 14.87
N ARG A 375 -7.18 -53.67 15.00
CA ARG A 375 -7.73 -52.72 14.01
C ARG A 375 -6.86 -51.46 13.85
N GLU A 376 -6.34 -50.92 14.94
CA GLU A 376 -5.64 -49.63 15.02
C GLU A 376 -4.19 -49.82 15.51
N VAL A 377 -3.40 -50.55 14.74
CA VAL A 377 -1.95 -50.73 14.97
C VAL A 377 -1.19 -50.06 13.84
N TYR A 378 -0.20 -49.24 14.19
CA TYR A 378 0.53 -48.38 13.26
C TYR A 378 2.03 -48.51 13.46
N VAL A 379 2.79 -48.22 12.40
CA VAL A 379 4.25 -48.07 12.46
C VAL A 379 4.59 -46.74 13.11
N LEU A 380 5.31 -46.75 14.23
CA LEU A 380 5.82 -45.54 14.90
C LEU A 380 7.21 -45.15 14.38
N ALA A 381 8.08 -46.13 14.19
CA ALA A 381 9.44 -45.93 13.72
C ALA A 381 9.95 -47.18 13.00
N LYS A 382 11.04 -47.05 12.26
CA LYS A 382 11.75 -48.16 11.64
C LYS A 382 13.26 -47.98 11.76
N ASP A 383 13.96 -49.10 11.85
CA ASP A 383 15.41 -49.15 11.81
C ASP A 383 15.82 -50.07 10.65
N ILE A 384 16.45 -49.47 9.63
CA ILE A 384 16.88 -50.18 8.43
C ILE A 384 18.05 -51.10 8.73
N GLY A 385 19.00 -50.66 9.57
CA GLY A 385 20.20 -51.43 9.90
C GLY A 385 19.89 -52.62 10.80
N ALA A 386 18.98 -52.44 11.77
CA ALA A 386 18.54 -53.51 12.67
C ALA A 386 17.43 -54.39 12.09
N ALA A 387 16.89 -54.05 10.90
CA ALA A 387 15.72 -54.69 10.30
C ALA A 387 14.52 -54.78 11.27
N THR A 388 14.21 -53.67 11.95
CA THR A 388 13.12 -53.62 12.93
C THR A 388 12.09 -52.54 12.62
N VAL A 389 10.87 -52.77 13.09
CA VAL A 389 9.74 -51.82 13.02
C VAL A 389 9.12 -51.71 14.41
N GLU A 390 8.91 -50.49 14.87
CA GLU A 390 8.23 -50.21 16.13
C GLU A 390 6.74 -49.95 15.89
N LEU A 391 5.90 -50.54 16.73
CA LEU A 391 4.46 -50.57 16.62
C LEU A 391 3.80 -49.73 17.71
N SER A 392 2.66 -49.14 17.39
CA SER A 392 1.88 -48.33 18.34
C SER A 392 1.23 -49.14 19.45
N LYS A 393 0.99 -50.44 19.23
CA LYS A 393 0.32 -51.35 20.16
C LYS A 393 0.80 -52.79 19.97
N PRO A 394 0.66 -53.65 21.00
CA PRO A 394 0.91 -55.07 20.88
C PRO A 394 -0.01 -55.82 19.93
N LEU A 395 0.49 -56.94 19.40
CA LEU A 395 -0.27 -57.87 18.56
C LEU A 395 -0.81 -59.02 19.41
N TRP A 396 -1.96 -59.57 19.02
CA TRP A 396 -2.63 -60.66 19.71
C TRP A 396 -2.51 -61.97 18.93
N ALA A 397 -2.08 -63.07 19.55
CA ALA A 397 -1.96 -64.38 18.89
C ALA A 397 -1.19 -64.33 17.55
N ALA A 398 -0.17 -63.48 17.48
CA ALA A 398 0.64 -63.24 16.28
C ALA A 398 2.10 -63.72 16.41
N ALA A 399 2.43 -64.50 17.44
CA ALA A 399 3.80 -64.94 17.70
C ALA A 399 4.39 -65.72 16.53
N GLY A 400 5.67 -65.47 16.24
CA GLY A 400 6.40 -66.10 15.15
C GLY A 400 6.58 -65.20 13.92
N THR A 401 7.10 -65.80 12.85
CA THR A 401 7.37 -65.12 11.57
C THR A 401 6.16 -65.18 10.67
N ARG A 402 5.66 -64.03 10.21
CA ARG A 402 4.45 -63.92 9.39
C ARG A 402 4.60 -62.83 8.34
N THR A 403 3.75 -62.90 7.34
CA THR A 403 3.56 -61.84 6.36
C THR A 403 2.58 -60.81 6.90
N PHE A 404 3.00 -59.54 6.87
CA PHE A 404 2.21 -58.39 7.27
C PHE A 404 2.02 -57.44 6.09
N THR A 405 0.87 -56.79 6.03
CA THR A 405 0.57 -55.75 5.04
C THR A 405 0.48 -54.40 5.71
N PHE A 406 1.26 -53.45 5.21
CA PHE A 406 1.40 -52.09 5.68
C PHE A 406 0.72 -51.15 4.69
N ASN A 407 -0.29 -50.41 5.15
CA ASN A 407 -1.04 -49.45 4.33
C ASN A 407 -0.81 -48.04 4.86
N ARG A 408 -0.12 -47.20 4.07
CA ARG A 408 0.01 -45.77 4.36
C ARG A 408 -1.05 -44.98 3.61
N TYR A 409 -2.11 -44.66 4.33
CA TYR A 409 -3.13 -43.74 3.88
C TYR A 409 -2.54 -42.33 3.70
N LYS A 410 -3.14 -41.56 2.81
CA LYS A 410 -2.74 -40.19 2.49
C LYS A 410 -3.67 -39.22 3.23
N TYR A 411 -3.10 -38.24 3.91
CA TYR A 411 -3.82 -37.24 4.68
C TYR A 411 -3.63 -35.87 4.04
N LEU A 412 -4.62 -34.99 4.11
CA LEU A 412 -4.52 -33.63 3.56
C LEU A 412 -3.31 -32.89 4.15
N LEU A 413 -3.19 -32.98 5.48
CA LEU A 413 -2.04 -32.52 6.25
C LEU A 413 -1.37 -33.74 6.89
N ASP A 414 -0.12 -34.00 6.52
CA ASP A 414 0.69 -35.08 7.06
C ASP A 414 1.63 -34.54 8.14
N PHE A 415 1.42 -35.00 9.36
CA PHE A 415 2.22 -34.64 10.54
C PHE A 415 3.24 -35.71 10.93
N SER A 416 3.42 -36.76 10.12
CA SER A 416 4.32 -37.88 10.44
C SER A 416 5.81 -37.50 10.54
N GLY A 417 6.21 -36.34 10.03
CA GLY A 417 7.57 -35.82 10.19
C GLY A 417 7.86 -35.20 11.57
N PHE A 418 6.85 -35.03 12.44
CA PHE A 418 7.07 -34.54 13.80
C PHE A 418 7.43 -35.69 14.74
N SER A 419 8.57 -35.57 15.43
CA SER A 419 8.92 -36.44 16.55
C SER A 419 8.11 -36.12 17.81
N ASN A 420 7.70 -34.87 17.96
CA ASN A 420 6.83 -34.44 19.06
C ASN A 420 5.87 -33.35 18.58
N LEU A 421 4.57 -33.64 18.66
CA LEU A 421 3.51 -32.66 18.46
C LEU A 421 2.61 -32.74 19.69
N ALA A 422 2.74 -31.78 20.61
CA ALA A 422 1.92 -31.79 21.82
C ALA A 422 0.46 -31.58 21.44
N ARG A 423 -0.43 -32.35 22.08
CA ARG A 423 -1.87 -32.29 21.86
C ARG A 423 -2.52 -31.19 22.67
#